data_AF-A0A7R9L5R7-F1
#
_entry.id   AF-A0A7R9L5R7-F1
#
_cell.length_a   1.000
_cell.length_b   1.000
_cell.length_c   1.000
_cell.angle_alpha   90.00
_cell.angle_beta   90.00
_cell.angle_gamma   90.00
#
_symmetry.space_group_name_H-M   'P 1'
#
loop_
_entity.id
_entity.type
_entity.pdbx_description
1 polymer ?
#
loop_
_entity_poly.entity_id
_entity_poly.type
_entity_poly.pdbx_seq_one_letter_code
_entity_poly.pdbx_strand_id
1 'polypeptide(L)'
;MHLKCVNEGMDEVNYGCWQSNPDIAKFMKDQNMTKVNQVEEYYVRKTLTNVKDVGYNTMLWQDPVDNGVKLDKDSIVVIWKDTYLDSNLDLWQNYISKIAKNGYQMVLSACWYLNYISTPYPDKDWEKYYLCDPRHFNGTESEKDLVIGGEVCMWSEFVDGTNVLSRLWPRASSAAERLWSNSESTQDVDTARLRLDQHRCRMLRRGIPAAPILNGYCGDYEWEMNNQEKLMDLGDRGVQATTCPKGNVPEPGNPWPLPQQWVRSADVSTLDPKGFRFDTNMKSCDVLVNGMKRYRDIIFLDQRSVKSSQHPVLKSVFIDVQHINDCDFPKHEEDESYTLNITLNGSAKITSVTVWGALRALETFSQLVYQNEITKEISVNSTQITDFPRYKFRAMHLDTARHFVPKKVILANLDAMAYNKFNVFHWHIIDDQSFPFESIRYPELTKKGAYSPKHVYTQKDVSDIIEYSRMRGIRVIPEIDSPGHTHAMARAFPELLTPCYGQKDKPYTPHYPDYSASELLNPLKNFTFVFLKELFKEFKQ
;
A
#
# COMPACT_ATOMS: atom_id res chain seq x y z
N MET A 1 6.62 -19.85 3.07
CA MET A 1 6.78 -19.79 1.58
C MET A 1 5.68 -18.92 0.95
N HIS A 2 5.64 -17.63 1.31
CA HIS A 2 4.47 -16.74 1.08
C HIS A 2 4.76 -15.60 0.10
N LEU A 3 6.04 -15.30 -0.10
CA LEU A 3 6.52 -14.25 -0.97
C LEU A 3 6.84 -14.89 -2.32
N LYS A 4 6.09 -14.53 -3.36
CA LYS A 4 6.36 -14.92 -4.76
C LYS A 4 7.12 -13.85 -5.53
N CYS A 5 7.35 -12.69 -4.91
CA CYS A 5 7.99 -11.53 -5.50
C CYS A 5 8.87 -10.89 -4.43
N VAL A 6 10.01 -10.35 -4.85
CA VAL A 6 10.87 -9.46 -4.07
C VAL A 6 11.17 -8.25 -4.96
N ASN A 7 11.21 -7.07 -4.36
CA ASN A 7 11.69 -5.88 -5.05
C ASN A 7 13.18 -5.69 -4.74
N GLU A 8 13.98 -5.44 -5.76
CA GLU A 8 15.42 -5.27 -5.63
C GLU A 8 15.86 -3.81 -5.49
N GLY A 9 14.90 -2.88 -5.55
CA GLY A 9 15.15 -1.44 -5.64
C GLY A 9 15.86 -1.12 -6.96
N MET A 10 17.19 -1.09 -6.90
CA MET A 10 18.12 -0.87 -8.02
C MET A 10 18.03 0.55 -8.60
N ASP A 11 17.50 1.51 -7.84
CA ASP A 11 17.42 2.92 -8.22
C ASP A 11 18.60 3.76 -7.72
N GLU A 12 18.68 4.99 -8.25
CA GLU A 12 19.61 6.05 -7.84
C GLU A 12 21.10 5.64 -7.79
N VAL A 13 21.51 4.69 -8.63
CA VAL A 13 22.89 4.17 -8.67
C VAL A 13 23.88 5.24 -9.17
N ASN A 14 24.63 5.85 -8.25
CA ASN A 14 25.69 6.80 -8.59
C ASN A 14 27.00 6.08 -8.97
N TYR A 15 27.37 6.11 -10.24
CA TYR A 15 28.56 5.42 -10.74
C TYR A 15 29.91 6.02 -10.29
N GLY A 16 29.95 7.17 -9.61
CA GLY A 16 31.19 7.87 -9.29
C GLY A 16 32.22 6.99 -8.56
N CYS A 17 31.75 6.19 -7.60
CA CYS A 17 32.61 5.26 -6.89
C CYS A 17 33.13 4.12 -7.78
N TRP A 18 32.25 3.49 -8.56
CA TRP A 18 32.65 2.44 -9.51
C TRP A 18 33.64 2.94 -10.57
N GLN A 19 33.44 4.16 -11.07
CA GLN A 19 34.35 4.82 -12.03
C GLN A 19 35.74 5.06 -11.45
N SER A 20 35.81 5.40 -10.15
CA SER A 20 37.07 5.67 -9.48
C SER A 20 37.90 4.42 -9.17
N ASN A 21 37.27 3.24 -9.16
CA ASN A 21 37.88 2.03 -8.65
C ASN A 21 38.78 1.33 -9.71
N PRO A 22 40.08 1.13 -9.43
CA PRO A 22 41.01 0.56 -10.40
C PRO A 22 40.73 -0.91 -10.74
N ASP A 23 40.16 -1.68 -9.80
CA ASP A 23 39.80 -3.08 -10.05
C ASP A 23 38.59 -3.17 -11.00
N ILE A 24 37.62 -2.27 -10.86
CA ILE A 24 36.49 -2.14 -11.80
C ILE A 24 36.97 -1.67 -13.16
N ALA A 25 37.86 -0.67 -13.22
CA ALA A 25 38.44 -0.23 -14.49
C ALA A 25 39.21 -1.37 -15.20
N LYS A 26 39.90 -2.23 -14.46
CA LYS A 26 40.55 -3.43 -15.01
C LYS A 26 39.52 -4.46 -15.49
N PHE A 27 38.52 -4.78 -14.68
CA PHE A 27 37.44 -5.70 -15.05
C PHE A 27 36.72 -5.25 -16.32
N MET A 28 36.41 -3.96 -16.45
CA MET A 28 35.79 -3.41 -17.66
C MET A 28 36.65 -3.66 -18.90
N LYS A 29 37.97 -3.46 -18.82
CA LYS A 29 38.89 -3.77 -19.93
C LYS A 29 38.88 -5.26 -20.26
N ASP A 30 38.94 -6.12 -19.24
CA ASP A 30 38.97 -7.58 -19.41
C ASP A 30 37.66 -8.13 -20.01
N GLN A 31 36.53 -7.44 -19.77
CA GLN A 31 35.20 -7.80 -20.30
C GLN A 31 34.78 -7.01 -21.55
N ASN A 32 35.68 -6.22 -22.14
CA ASN A 32 35.39 -5.33 -23.28
C ASN A 32 34.20 -4.37 -23.02
N MET A 33 34.05 -3.90 -21.78
CA MET A 33 33.07 -2.88 -21.41
C MET A 33 33.66 -1.49 -21.63
N THR A 34 32.88 -0.62 -22.28
CA THR A 34 33.24 0.76 -22.63
C THR A 34 32.57 1.79 -21.72
N LYS A 35 31.46 1.43 -21.08
CA LYS A 35 30.66 2.31 -20.22
C LYS A 35 30.34 1.63 -18.88
N VAL A 36 30.26 2.41 -17.80
CA VAL A 36 30.05 1.88 -16.45
C VAL A 36 28.65 1.29 -16.24
N ASN A 37 27.64 1.73 -16.98
CA ASN A 37 26.32 1.08 -16.98
C ASN A 37 26.37 -0.40 -17.43
N GLN A 38 27.43 -0.84 -18.12
CA GLN A 38 27.64 -2.26 -18.42
C GLN A 38 28.07 -3.07 -17.19
N VAL A 39 28.67 -2.41 -16.19
CA VAL A 39 28.97 -3.01 -14.88
C VAL A 39 27.67 -3.14 -14.07
N GLU A 40 26.78 -2.17 -14.14
CA GLU A 40 25.42 -2.27 -13.59
C GLU A 40 24.66 -3.42 -14.26
N GLU A 41 24.67 -3.51 -15.60
CA GLU A 41 24.05 -4.63 -16.33
C GLU A 41 24.59 -6.00 -15.87
N TYR A 42 25.90 -6.10 -15.63
CA TYR A 42 26.52 -7.30 -15.07
C TYR A 42 26.00 -7.61 -13.65
N TYR A 43 25.95 -6.61 -12.78
CA TYR A 43 25.44 -6.74 -11.42
C TYR A 43 23.97 -7.18 -11.41
N VAL A 44 23.11 -6.42 -12.10
CA VAL A 44 21.66 -6.65 -12.17
C VAL A 44 21.38 -8.06 -12.66
N ARG A 45 21.97 -8.50 -13.78
CA ARG A 45 21.76 -9.86 -14.30
C ARG A 45 22.10 -10.95 -13.30
N LYS A 46 23.22 -10.79 -12.59
CA LYS A 46 23.69 -11.80 -11.63
C LYS A 46 22.82 -11.83 -10.38
N THR A 47 22.35 -10.67 -9.91
CA THR A 47 21.38 -10.57 -8.80
C THR A 47 20.04 -11.17 -9.20
N LEU A 48 19.48 -10.81 -10.36
CA LEU A 48 18.21 -11.35 -10.85
C LEU A 48 18.27 -12.87 -11.08
N THR A 49 19.41 -13.40 -11.51
CA THR A 49 19.63 -14.86 -11.58
C THR A 49 19.49 -15.50 -10.20
N ASN A 50 20.07 -14.89 -9.15
CA ASN A 50 19.92 -15.39 -7.78
C ASN A 50 18.48 -15.32 -7.27
N VAL A 51 17.77 -14.22 -7.56
CA VAL A 51 16.35 -14.04 -7.21
C VAL A 51 15.51 -15.17 -7.82
N LYS A 52 15.72 -15.45 -9.11
CA LYS A 52 15.05 -16.55 -9.84
C LYS A 52 15.43 -17.93 -9.31
N ASP A 53 16.71 -18.16 -9.00
CA ASP A 53 17.19 -19.42 -8.39
C ASP A 53 16.55 -19.70 -7.02
N VAL A 54 16.31 -18.64 -6.23
CA VAL A 54 15.57 -18.77 -4.97
C VAL A 54 14.08 -19.04 -5.23
N GLY A 55 13.57 -18.69 -6.42
CA GLY A 55 12.22 -18.94 -6.89
C GLY A 55 11.27 -17.78 -6.61
N TYR A 56 11.76 -16.56 -6.78
CA TYR A 56 10.97 -15.33 -6.79
C TYR A 56 10.75 -14.83 -8.22
N ASN A 57 9.64 -14.15 -8.43
CA ASN A 57 9.46 -13.22 -9.55
C ASN A 57 10.19 -11.92 -9.24
N THR A 58 10.59 -11.21 -10.29
CA THR A 58 11.39 -9.99 -10.20
C THR A 58 10.53 -8.75 -10.29
N MET A 59 10.72 -7.81 -9.36
CA MET A 59 10.23 -6.43 -9.41
C MET A 59 11.38 -5.48 -9.11
N LEU A 60 11.41 -4.32 -9.77
CA LEU A 60 12.45 -3.30 -9.56
C LEU A 60 11.96 -1.92 -10.01
N TRP A 61 12.59 -0.86 -9.51
CA TRP A 61 12.40 0.50 -10.03
C TRP A 61 12.92 0.62 -11.48
N GLN A 62 12.46 1.64 -12.20
CA GLN A 62 12.71 1.80 -13.64
C GLN A 62 14.18 2.05 -14.04
N ASP A 63 15.04 2.40 -13.09
CA ASP A 63 16.40 2.90 -13.31
C ASP A 63 17.29 2.00 -14.17
N PRO A 64 17.38 0.67 -13.92
CA PRO A 64 18.16 -0.20 -14.78
C PRO A 64 17.71 -0.15 -16.24
N VAL A 65 16.38 -0.06 -16.50
CA VAL A 65 15.86 0.03 -17.87
C VAL A 65 16.24 1.36 -18.52
N ASP A 66 16.15 2.47 -17.78
CA ASP A 66 16.58 3.79 -18.24
C ASP A 66 18.09 3.82 -18.56
N ASN A 67 18.89 3.09 -17.78
CA ASN A 67 20.33 2.94 -17.96
C ASN A 67 20.71 1.98 -19.10
N GLY A 68 19.72 1.37 -19.78
CA GLY A 68 19.91 0.50 -20.92
C GLY A 68 20.12 -0.98 -20.58
N VAL A 69 19.89 -1.37 -19.32
CA VAL A 69 19.90 -2.77 -18.89
C VAL A 69 18.70 -3.51 -19.47
N LYS A 70 18.95 -4.68 -20.07
CA LYS A 70 17.90 -5.56 -20.56
C LYS A 70 17.48 -6.54 -19.47
N LEU A 71 16.22 -6.46 -19.08
CA LEU A 71 15.58 -7.34 -18.11
C LEU A 71 14.93 -8.53 -18.80
N ASP A 72 14.60 -9.56 -18.02
CA ASP A 72 13.75 -10.64 -18.50
C ASP A 72 12.30 -10.15 -18.66
N LYS A 73 11.57 -10.70 -19.64
CA LYS A 73 10.22 -10.25 -20.01
C LYS A 73 9.15 -10.43 -18.93
N ASP A 74 9.41 -11.30 -17.96
CA ASP A 74 8.58 -11.55 -16.79
C ASP A 74 8.87 -10.60 -15.61
N SER A 75 9.82 -9.67 -15.76
CA SER A 75 10.12 -8.65 -14.75
C SER A 75 9.04 -7.57 -14.71
N ILE A 76 8.66 -7.13 -13.52
CA ILE A 76 7.74 -6.01 -13.30
C ILE A 76 8.57 -4.75 -13.05
N VAL A 77 8.32 -3.70 -13.83
CA VAL A 77 9.02 -2.42 -13.70
C VAL A 77 8.15 -1.39 -12.99
N VAL A 78 8.67 -0.75 -11.94
CA VAL A 78 7.96 0.30 -11.20
C VAL A 78 8.37 1.67 -11.73
N ILE A 79 7.41 2.39 -12.29
CA ILE A 79 7.61 3.72 -12.88
C ILE A 79 7.45 4.78 -11.81
N TRP A 80 8.52 5.47 -11.47
CA TRP A 80 8.53 6.45 -10.39
C TRP A 80 8.95 7.86 -10.82
N LYS A 81 9.66 8.01 -11.95
CA LYS A 81 10.19 9.30 -12.38
C LYS A 81 9.11 10.17 -12.99
N ASP A 82 9.04 11.42 -12.53
CA ASP A 82 8.20 12.47 -13.10
C ASP A 82 8.81 13.85 -12.85
N THR A 83 8.52 14.80 -13.74
CA THR A 83 8.94 16.20 -13.63
C THR A 83 8.48 16.88 -12.33
N TYR A 84 7.38 16.42 -11.73
CA TYR A 84 6.90 16.91 -10.44
C TYR A 84 7.86 16.59 -9.28
N LEU A 85 8.59 15.47 -9.37
CA LEU A 85 9.52 15.03 -8.32
C LEU A 85 10.89 15.71 -8.48
N ASP A 86 11.36 15.84 -9.72
CA ASP A 86 12.56 16.58 -10.07
C ASP A 86 12.38 17.23 -11.44
N SER A 87 12.56 18.55 -11.50
CA SER A 87 12.44 19.35 -12.73
C SER A 87 13.39 18.92 -13.86
N ASN A 88 14.45 18.16 -13.57
CA ASN A 88 15.36 17.60 -14.55
C ASN A 88 14.84 16.31 -15.21
N LEU A 89 13.77 15.72 -14.66
CA LEU A 89 13.13 14.52 -15.19
C LEU A 89 12.08 14.86 -16.25
N ASP A 90 11.84 13.88 -17.11
CA ASP A 90 10.76 13.92 -18.09
C ASP A 90 9.40 13.59 -17.43
N LEU A 91 8.30 13.81 -18.14
CA LEU A 91 6.97 13.39 -17.73
C LEU A 91 6.89 11.86 -17.62
N TRP A 92 6.22 11.33 -16.60
CA TRP A 92 6.06 9.88 -16.40
C TRP A 92 5.45 9.18 -17.63
N GLN A 93 4.61 9.87 -18.39
CA GLN A 93 4.01 9.39 -19.64
C GLN A 93 5.06 9.04 -20.71
N ASN A 94 6.20 9.73 -20.71
CA ASN A 94 7.29 9.44 -21.64
C ASN A 94 8.10 8.23 -21.18
N TYR A 95 8.33 8.06 -19.87
CA TYR A 95 8.98 6.87 -19.32
C TYR A 95 8.13 5.62 -19.53
N ILE A 96 6.85 5.67 -19.18
CA ILE A 96 5.93 4.53 -19.32
C ILE A 96 5.79 4.10 -20.79
N SER A 97 5.73 5.05 -21.75
CA SER A 97 5.68 4.75 -23.18
C SER A 97 6.96 4.06 -23.68
N LYS A 98 8.14 4.48 -23.21
CA LYS A 98 9.42 3.83 -23.54
C LYS A 98 9.47 2.40 -23.02
N ILE A 99 9.02 2.18 -21.79
CA ILE A 99 9.03 0.86 -21.15
C ILE A 99 7.98 -0.07 -21.78
N ALA A 100 6.82 0.47 -22.18
CA ALA A 100 5.78 -0.28 -22.88
C ALA A 100 6.25 -0.75 -24.27
N LYS A 101 6.96 0.09 -25.02
CA LYS A 101 7.60 -0.30 -26.30
C LYS A 101 8.62 -1.44 -26.14
N ASN A 102 9.26 -1.51 -24.97
CA ASN A 102 10.16 -2.61 -24.63
C ASN A 102 9.42 -3.88 -24.16
N GLY A 103 8.08 -3.84 -24.03
CA GLY A 103 7.24 -5.00 -23.75
C GLY A 103 7.37 -5.55 -22.34
N TYR A 104 7.61 -4.69 -21.34
CA TYR A 104 7.66 -5.09 -19.92
C TYR A 104 6.31 -4.84 -19.25
N GLN A 105 5.94 -5.69 -18.30
CA GLN A 105 4.83 -5.38 -17.37
C GLN A 105 5.26 -4.28 -16.41
N MET A 106 4.33 -3.42 -16.00
CA MET A 106 4.66 -2.27 -15.19
C MET A 106 3.58 -1.84 -14.20
N VAL A 107 4.04 -1.18 -13.15
CA VAL A 107 3.22 -0.55 -12.11
C VAL A 107 3.57 0.93 -12.08
N LEU A 108 2.56 1.80 -12.08
CA LEU A 108 2.79 3.25 -11.98
C LEU A 108 2.83 3.69 -10.51
N SER A 109 3.90 4.39 -10.14
CA SER A 109 4.07 5.05 -8.84
C SER A 109 4.27 6.58 -8.95
N ALA A 110 4.81 7.06 -10.07
CA ALA A 110 5.32 8.42 -10.24
C ALA A 110 4.37 9.56 -9.82
N CYS A 111 3.06 9.38 -10.01
CA CYS A 111 2.07 10.36 -9.62
C CYS A 111 1.53 10.21 -8.18
N TRP A 112 1.92 9.17 -7.44
CA TRP A 112 1.41 8.81 -6.10
C TRP A 112 2.51 8.78 -5.02
N TYR A 113 3.40 9.77 -5.05
CA TYR A 113 4.32 10.06 -3.94
C TYR A 113 3.60 10.93 -2.89
N LEU A 114 3.32 10.36 -1.72
CA LEU A 114 2.57 11.01 -0.64
C LEU A 114 3.48 11.56 0.48
N ASN A 115 4.77 11.27 0.45
CA ASN A 115 5.76 11.86 1.36
C ASN A 115 5.91 13.38 1.11
N TYR A 116 5.66 13.85 -0.12
CA TYR A 116 5.56 15.28 -0.44
C TYR A 116 4.19 15.87 -0.10
N ILE A 117 4.19 17.15 0.28
CA ILE A 117 2.98 17.97 0.46
C ILE A 117 3.05 19.11 -0.54
N SER A 118 2.02 19.29 -1.36
CA SER A 118 2.00 20.43 -2.31
C SER A 118 1.83 21.76 -1.59
N THR A 119 2.50 22.78 -2.10
CA THR A 119 2.36 24.17 -1.64
C THR A 119 1.76 25.02 -2.78
N PRO A 120 1.01 26.11 -2.49
CA PRO A 120 0.63 26.62 -1.17
C PRO A 120 -0.62 25.95 -0.56
N TYR A 121 -1.27 25.00 -1.26
CA TYR A 121 -2.53 24.37 -0.84
C TYR A 121 -2.40 22.84 -0.66
N PRO A 122 -1.90 22.37 0.50
CA PRO A 122 -1.78 20.95 0.85
C PRO A 122 -3.07 20.13 0.72
N ASP A 123 -4.21 20.77 0.95
CA ASP A 123 -5.55 20.17 0.97
C ASP A 123 -6.03 19.68 -0.40
N LYS A 124 -5.36 20.09 -1.49
CA LYS A 124 -5.66 19.66 -2.87
C LYS A 124 -4.83 18.48 -3.36
N ASP A 125 -3.93 17.95 -2.52
CA ASP A 125 -3.05 16.84 -2.92
C ASP A 125 -3.81 15.60 -3.37
N TRP A 126 -4.94 15.30 -2.72
CA TRP A 126 -5.70 14.12 -3.07
C TRP A 126 -6.34 14.23 -4.46
N GLU A 127 -6.63 15.44 -4.96
CA GLU A 127 -7.27 15.68 -6.26
C GLU A 127 -6.33 15.27 -7.41
N LYS A 128 -5.04 15.63 -7.34
CA LYS A 128 -4.04 15.20 -8.33
C LYS A 128 -3.88 13.68 -8.34
N TYR A 129 -3.88 13.05 -7.15
CA TYR A 129 -3.77 11.60 -7.02
C TYR A 129 -5.01 10.90 -7.58
N TYR A 130 -6.18 11.50 -7.36
CA TYR A 130 -7.44 11.00 -7.89
C TYR A 130 -7.45 11.02 -9.42
N LEU A 131 -6.97 12.11 -10.05
CA LEU A 131 -7.00 12.30 -11.50
C LEU A 131 -5.89 11.56 -12.28
N CYS A 132 -4.90 10.96 -11.61
CA CYS A 132 -3.85 10.22 -12.29
C CYS A 132 -4.34 8.86 -12.83
N ASP A 133 -4.55 8.72 -14.14
CA ASP A 133 -4.87 7.42 -14.75
C ASP A 133 -3.62 6.76 -15.36
N PRO A 134 -3.21 5.56 -14.90
CA PRO A 134 -2.04 4.85 -15.43
C PRO A 134 -2.06 4.55 -16.93
N ARG A 135 -3.25 4.54 -17.57
CA ARG A 135 -3.37 4.35 -19.03
C ARG A 135 -3.30 5.66 -19.83
N HIS A 136 -3.16 6.81 -19.17
CA HIS A 136 -3.11 8.12 -19.82
C HIS A 136 -1.71 8.45 -20.36
N PHE A 137 -1.25 7.65 -21.33
CA PHE A 137 -0.03 7.89 -22.08
C PHE A 137 -0.21 7.52 -23.56
N ASN A 138 0.71 7.97 -24.41
CA ASN A 138 0.70 7.63 -25.83
C ASN A 138 1.26 6.21 -26.05
N GLY A 139 0.37 5.30 -26.46
CA GLY A 139 0.69 3.90 -26.76
C GLY A 139 -0.51 3.17 -27.35
N THR A 140 -0.26 2.00 -27.95
CA THR A 140 -1.32 1.08 -28.43
C THR A 140 -2.08 0.47 -27.25
N GLU A 141 -3.26 -0.11 -27.50
CA GLU A 141 -4.00 -0.79 -26.42
C GLU A 141 -3.20 -1.96 -25.82
N SER A 142 -2.46 -2.72 -26.65
CA SER A 142 -1.58 -3.77 -26.13
C SER A 142 -0.43 -3.24 -25.28
N GLU A 143 0.09 -2.05 -25.58
CA GLU A 143 1.09 -1.37 -24.75
C GLU A 143 0.49 -0.89 -23.42
N LYS A 144 -0.75 -0.38 -23.44
CA LYS A 144 -1.47 0.02 -22.22
C LYS A 144 -1.87 -1.18 -21.35
N ASP A 145 -2.10 -2.34 -21.94
CA ASP A 145 -2.42 -3.58 -21.22
C ASP A 145 -1.23 -4.16 -20.45
N LEU A 146 -0.01 -3.68 -20.71
CA LEU A 146 1.17 -3.99 -19.90
C LEU A 146 1.14 -3.29 -18.54
N VAL A 147 0.28 -2.28 -18.35
CA VAL A 147 0.09 -1.62 -17.05
C VAL A 147 -0.81 -2.48 -16.17
N ILE A 148 -0.18 -3.21 -15.24
CA ILE A 148 -0.89 -4.18 -14.37
C ILE A 148 -1.47 -3.55 -13.10
N GLY A 149 -1.11 -2.29 -12.82
CA GLY A 149 -1.71 -1.49 -11.75
C GLY A 149 -0.85 -0.33 -11.26
N GLY A 150 -0.93 -0.06 -9.96
CA GLY A 150 -0.34 1.13 -9.35
C GLY A 150 0.17 0.91 -7.94
N GLU A 151 1.07 1.80 -7.53
CA GLU A 151 1.69 1.82 -6.21
C GLU A 151 1.67 3.22 -5.62
N VAL A 152 1.23 3.33 -4.38
CA VAL A 152 1.29 4.56 -3.60
C VAL A 152 2.56 4.54 -2.75
N CYS A 153 3.42 5.53 -2.90
CA CYS A 153 4.69 5.61 -2.17
C CYS A 153 4.62 6.51 -0.93
N MET A 154 5.06 5.95 0.19
CA MET A 154 5.36 6.68 1.41
C MET A 154 6.81 6.42 1.83
N TRP A 155 7.71 7.21 1.27
CA TRP A 155 9.07 7.30 1.75
C TRP A 155 9.13 8.04 3.09
N SER A 156 9.99 7.57 3.99
CA SER A 156 9.98 7.98 5.38
C SER A 156 11.01 9.05 5.74
N GLU A 157 11.54 9.84 4.79
CA GLU A 157 12.53 10.89 5.09
C GLU A 157 11.98 11.95 6.09
N PHE A 158 10.68 12.25 5.99
CA PHE A 158 9.99 13.27 6.81
C PHE A 158 8.72 12.74 7.49
N VAL A 159 8.55 11.42 7.56
CA VAL A 159 7.43 10.77 8.25
C VAL A 159 7.93 9.62 9.11
N ASP A 160 7.23 9.38 10.22
CA ASP A 160 7.54 8.29 11.14
C ASP A 160 6.24 7.71 11.74
N GLY A 161 6.39 6.83 12.74
CA GLY A 161 5.26 6.23 13.44
C GLY A 161 4.27 7.22 14.09
N THR A 162 4.62 8.50 14.23
CA THR A 162 3.75 9.53 14.84
C THR A 162 2.79 10.18 13.84
N ASN A 163 3.17 10.24 12.55
CA ASN A 163 2.41 11.01 11.55
C ASN A 163 2.11 10.25 10.25
N VAL A 164 2.67 9.05 10.04
CA VAL A 164 2.55 8.31 8.77
C VAL A 164 1.10 8.00 8.39
N LEU A 165 0.23 7.64 9.34
CA LEU A 165 -1.18 7.34 9.07
C LEU A 165 -1.96 8.58 8.64
N SER A 166 -1.78 9.70 9.34
CA SER A 166 -2.40 10.98 8.97
C SER A 166 -1.85 11.53 7.66
N ARG A 167 -0.60 11.19 7.31
CA ARG A 167 -0.01 11.55 6.03
C ARG A 167 -0.60 10.70 4.91
N LEU A 168 -0.71 9.39 5.09
CA LEU A 168 -1.25 8.47 4.09
C LEU A 168 -2.74 8.71 3.83
N TRP A 169 -3.54 8.77 4.88
CA TRP A 169 -4.99 8.68 4.78
C TRP A 169 -5.64 10.03 5.04
N PRO A 170 -6.63 10.45 4.22
CA PRO A 170 -7.29 9.72 3.13
C PRO A 170 -6.65 9.92 1.74
N ARG A 171 -5.46 10.54 1.63
CA ARG A 171 -4.85 10.82 0.31
C ARG A 171 -4.61 9.57 -0.54
N ALA A 172 -4.23 8.46 0.09
CA ALA A 172 -4.07 7.16 -0.58
C ALA A 172 -5.40 6.53 -1.02
N SER A 173 -6.54 6.92 -0.41
CA SER A 173 -7.87 6.46 -0.82
C SER A 173 -8.21 6.89 -2.24
N SER A 174 -7.66 8.03 -2.71
CA SER A 174 -7.82 8.53 -4.07
C SER A 174 -7.20 7.62 -5.12
N ALA A 175 -5.97 7.17 -4.89
CA ALA A 175 -5.31 6.18 -5.73
C ALA A 175 -6.05 4.83 -5.68
N ALA A 176 -6.55 4.45 -4.50
CA ALA A 176 -7.31 3.22 -4.32
C ALA A 176 -8.58 3.17 -5.18
N GLU A 177 -9.33 4.28 -5.24
CA GLU A 177 -10.51 4.38 -6.09
C GLU A 177 -10.15 4.36 -7.58
N ARG A 178 -9.11 5.08 -7.98
CA ARG A 178 -8.62 5.05 -9.36
C ARG A 178 -8.20 3.65 -9.83
N LEU A 179 -7.60 2.87 -8.94
CA LEU A 179 -7.14 1.51 -9.24
C LEU A 179 -8.25 0.45 -9.15
N TRP A 180 -9.40 0.80 -8.57
CA TRP A 180 -10.54 -0.09 -8.38
C TRP A 180 -11.67 0.17 -9.37
N SER A 181 -12.16 1.41 -9.44
CA SER A 181 -13.40 1.81 -10.11
C SER A 181 -13.24 2.01 -11.61
N ASN A 182 -14.38 2.10 -12.33
CA ASN A 182 -14.40 2.44 -13.74
C ASN A 182 -13.75 3.82 -13.98
N SER A 183 -12.95 3.95 -15.04
CA SER A 183 -12.31 5.21 -15.45
C SER A 183 -13.31 6.34 -15.70
N GLU A 184 -14.50 6.03 -16.21
CA GLU A 184 -15.54 7.02 -16.53
C GLU A 184 -16.16 7.61 -15.26
N SER A 185 -16.25 6.82 -14.19
CA SER A 185 -16.79 7.26 -12.89
C SER A 185 -15.77 8.00 -12.02
N THR A 186 -14.52 8.09 -12.46
CA THR A 186 -13.42 8.64 -11.66
C THR A 186 -12.85 9.94 -12.24
N GLN A 187 -13.58 10.64 -13.12
CA GLN A 187 -13.06 11.86 -13.79
C GLN A 187 -13.40 13.16 -13.07
N ASP A 188 -14.41 13.13 -12.19
CA ASP A 188 -14.91 14.31 -11.50
C ASP A 188 -14.52 14.31 -10.02
N VAL A 189 -13.75 15.32 -9.64
CA VAL A 189 -13.26 15.53 -8.27
C VAL A 189 -14.39 15.98 -7.35
N ASP A 190 -15.36 16.76 -7.84
CA ASP A 190 -16.39 17.37 -6.99
C ASP A 190 -17.38 16.34 -6.47
N THR A 191 -17.80 15.39 -7.32
CA THR A 191 -18.59 14.22 -6.88
C THR A 191 -17.82 13.28 -5.96
N ALA A 192 -16.49 13.18 -6.12
CA ALA A 192 -15.65 12.35 -5.26
C ALA A 192 -15.43 12.97 -3.87
N ARG A 193 -15.27 14.30 -3.79
CA ARG A 193 -14.91 15.05 -2.58
C ARG A 193 -15.77 14.68 -1.38
N LEU A 194 -17.08 14.68 -1.56
CA LEU A 194 -18.05 14.40 -0.51
C LEU A 194 -18.03 12.92 -0.06
N ARG A 195 -17.87 11.98 -0.99
CA ARG A 195 -17.75 10.55 -0.68
C ARG A 195 -16.44 10.25 0.05
N LEU A 196 -15.34 10.91 -0.35
CA LEU A 196 -14.04 10.78 0.30
C LEU A 196 -14.08 11.30 1.72
N ASP A 197 -14.75 12.43 1.96
CA ASP A 197 -14.93 12.98 3.31
C ASP A 197 -15.77 12.05 4.20
N GLN A 198 -16.86 11.49 3.66
CA GLN A 198 -17.62 10.44 4.36
C GLN A 198 -16.74 9.21 4.67
N HIS A 199 -15.87 8.81 3.76
CA HIS A 199 -14.94 7.69 3.97
C HIS A 199 -13.87 8.01 5.02
N ARG A 200 -13.36 9.24 5.04
CA ARG A 200 -12.48 9.73 6.11
C ARG A 200 -13.16 9.60 7.47
N CYS A 201 -14.41 10.03 7.60
CA CYS A 201 -15.15 9.87 8.85
C CYS A 201 -15.33 8.39 9.26
N ARG A 202 -15.55 7.48 8.29
CA ARG A 202 -15.56 6.03 8.56
C ARG A 202 -14.21 5.54 9.09
N MET A 203 -13.10 6.02 8.53
CA MET A 203 -11.76 5.66 8.97
C MET A 203 -11.48 6.14 10.40
N LEU A 204 -11.82 7.38 10.74
CA LEU A 204 -11.70 7.91 12.11
C LEU A 204 -12.51 7.09 13.11
N ARG A 205 -13.77 6.78 12.78
CA ARG A 205 -14.63 5.91 13.57
C ARG A 205 -14.03 4.52 13.82
N ARG A 206 -13.22 4.01 12.88
CA ARG A 206 -12.52 2.72 12.97
C ARG A 206 -11.13 2.84 13.61
N GLY A 207 -10.76 4.01 14.14
CA GLY A 207 -9.48 4.24 14.82
C GLY A 207 -8.30 4.57 13.90
N ILE A 208 -8.54 4.87 12.63
CA ILE A 208 -7.51 5.31 11.68
C ILE A 208 -7.45 6.84 11.69
N PRO A 209 -6.33 7.47 12.10
CA PRO A 209 -6.21 8.91 12.22
C PRO A 209 -6.03 9.58 10.85
N ALA A 210 -7.11 9.62 10.04
CA ALA A 210 -7.10 10.19 8.70
C ALA A 210 -7.19 11.73 8.72
N ALA A 211 -6.31 12.40 7.97
CA ALA A 211 -6.28 13.85 7.85
C ALA A 211 -7.57 14.42 7.21
N PRO A 212 -7.97 15.66 7.55
CA PRO A 212 -9.10 16.33 6.91
C PRO A 212 -8.79 16.67 5.45
N ILE A 213 -9.84 16.65 4.60
CA ILE A 213 -9.81 17.16 3.23
C ILE A 213 -10.76 18.35 3.01
N LEU A 214 -11.55 18.68 4.03
CA LEU A 214 -12.52 19.75 4.07
C LEU A 214 -12.50 20.40 5.46
N ASN A 215 -12.95 21.65 5.54
CA ASN A 215 -13.28 22.28 6.81
C ASN A 215 -14.57 21.65 7.36
N GLY A 216 -14.53 21.13 8.57
CA GLY A 216 -15.67 20.45 9.18
C GLY A 216 -15.26 19.53 10.32
N TYR A 217 -16.15 18.61 10.69
CA TYR A 217 -15.93 17.62 11.73
C TYR A 217 -16.66 16.31 11.39
N CYS A 218 -16.13 15.19 11.86
CA CYS A 218 -16.71 13.85 11.72
C CYS A 218 -17.52 13.39 12.95
N GLY A 219 -18.35 14.27 13.52
CA GLY A 219 -19.19 13.92 14.68
C GLY A 219 -18.40 13.58 15.96
N ASP A 220 -18.99 12.74 16.82
CA ASP A 220 -18.43 12.27 18.10
C ASP A 220 -17.11 11.46 17.96
N TYR A 221 -16.69 11.16 16.73
CA TYR A 221 -15.51 10.33 16.44
C TYR A 221 -14.22 11.15 16.30
N GLU A 222 -14.31 12.47 16.28
CA GLU A 222 -13.12 13.32 16.36
C GLU A 222 -12.64 13.38 17.81
N TRP A 223 -11.45 12.82 18.07
CA TRP A 223 -10.69 12.98 19.31
C TRP A 223 -11.39 12.60 20.62
N GLU A 224 -11.90 11.35 20.73
CA GLU A 224 -12.37 10.77 21.99
C GLU A 224 -13.23 11.73 22.85
N MET A 225 -14.21 12.43 22.24
CA MET A 225 -15.14 13.31 22.97
C MET A 225 -16.02 12.57 24.01
N ASN A 226 -15.77 11.27 24.23
CA ASN A 226 -16.40 10.44 25.24
C ASN A 226 -15.65 10.38 26.59
N ASN A 227 -14.53 11.07 26.76
CA ASN A 227 -14.00 11.28 28.10
C ASN A 227 -14.68 12.49 28.75
N GLN A 228 -15.46 12.21 29.79
CA GLN A 228 -15.84 13.16 30.84
C GLN A 228 -14.60 13.69 31.59
N GLU A 229 -13.58 14.18 30.90
CA GLU A 229 -12.67 15.14 31.51
C GLU A 229 -13.31 16.51 31.36
N LYS A 230 -13.75 17.02 32.50
CA LYS A 230 -14.08 18.43 32.74
C LYS A 230 -12.96 19.32 32.18
N LEU A 231 -13.05 19.68 30.91
CA LEU A 231 -12.43 20.90 30.43
C LEU A 231 -13.15 22.04 31.14
N MET A 232 -12.34 22.84 31.83
CA MET A 232 -12.76 23.90 32.74
C MET A 232 -13.92 24.70 32.16
N ASP A 233 -14.92 24.90 33.00
CA ASP A 233 -16.00 25.87 32.87
C ASP A 233 -15.39 27.27 32.66
N LEU A 234 -15.08 27.59 31.41
CA LEU A 234 -14.89 28.95 30.95
C LEU A 234 -16.28 29.51 30.69
N GLY A 235 -16.86 29.99 31.80
CA GLY A 235 -18.01 30.86 31.93
C GLY A 235 -18.82 31.10 30.67
N ASP A 236 -20.01 30.52 30.69
CA ASP A 236 -21.27 31.08 30.21
C ASP A 236 -21.12 32.36 29.37
N ARG A 237 -20.78 32.17 28.10
CA ARG A 237 -21.26 33.07 27.03
C ARG A 237 -22.02 32.18 26.08
N GLY A 238 -23.34 32.36 26.08
CA GLY A 238 -24.25 31.73 25.14
C GLY A 238 -23.79 31.92 23.70
N VAL A 239 -22.99 30.98 23.21
CA VAL A 239 -22.84 30.72 21.79
C VAL A 239 -23.91 29.71 21.50
N GLN A 240 -25.06 30.18 20.98
CA GLN A 240 -25.95 29.31 20.24
C GLN A 240 -25.08 28.50 19.30
N ALA A 241 -25.11 27.16 19.41
CA ALA A 241 -24.48 26.28 18.44
C ALA A 241 -25.03 26.68 17.08
N THR A 242 -24.28 27.51 16.36
CA THR A 242 -24.58 27.89 15.00
C THR A 242 -24.56 26.59 14.25
N THR A 243 -25.75 26.08 13.94
CA THR A 243 -25.94 25.00 12.98
C THR A 243 -25.14 25.40 11.76
N CYS A 244 -24.00 24.73 11.52
CA CYS A 244 -23.31 24.85 10.25
C CYS A 244 -24.37 24.64 9.16
N PRO A 245 -24.33 25.42 8.06
CA PRO A 245 -25.23 25.18 6.95
C PRO A 245 -25.11 23.70 6.61
N LYS A 246 -26.22 22.99 6.59
CA LYS A 246 -26.29 21.66 5.97
C LYS A 246 -25.97 21.90 4.49
N GLY A 247 -24.69 21.92 4.15
CA GLY A 247 -24.24 21.83 2.78
C GLY A 247 -24.72 20.51 2.19
N ASN A 248 -24.46 20.29 0.90
CA ASN A 248 -24.77 19.04 0.21
C ASN A 248 -24.03 17.86 0.88
N VAL A 249 -24.56 17.32 1.98
CA VAL A 249 -24.05 16.10 2.61
C VAL A 249 -24.51 14.94 1.73
N PRO A 250 -23.60 14.11 1.21
CA PRO A 250 -23.99 13.00 0.36
C PRO A 250 -24.84 12.04 1.18
N GLU A 251 -25.86 11.44 0.55
CA GLU A 251 -26.75 10.50 1.23
C GLU A 251 -25.94 9.42 1.97
N PRO A 252 -26.31 8.98 3.17
CA PRO A 252 -25.52 8.01 3.89
C PRO A 252 -25.42 6.68 3.10
N GLY A 253 -24.32 5.96 3.29
CA GLY A 253 -24.10 4.65 2.66
C GLY A 253 -23.41 4.69 1.30
N ASN A 254 -22.58 5.69 0.98
CA ASN A 254 -21.81 5.68 -0.27
C ASN A 254 -20.54 4.85 -0.13
N PRO A 255 -20.33 3.85 -1.00
CA PRO A 255 -19.11 3.08 -1.00
C PRO A 255 -17.90 3.89 -1.51
N TRP A 256 -16.73 3.56 -0.98
CA TRP A 256 -15.41 3.99 -1.42
C TRP A 256 -14.44 2.79 -1.36
N PRO A 257 -13.75 2.40 -2.45
CA PRO A 257 -14.00 2.82 -3.83
C PRO A 257 -15.42 2.59 -4.33
N LEU A 258 -15.85 3.35 -5.33
CA LEU A 258 -17.12 3.19 -6.04
C LEU A 258 -17.14 1.85 -6.79
N PRO A 259 -18.17 1.01 -6.63
CA PRO A 259 -18.29 -0.24 -7.36
C PRO A 259 -18.42 -0.04 -8.87
N GLN A 260 -18.03 -1.06 -9.66
CA GLN A 260 -18.21 -1.05 -11.13
C GLN A 260 -19.67 -0.84 -11.54
N GLN A 261 -20.59 -1.48 -10.84
CA GLN A 261 -22.04 -1.29 -11.00
C GLN A 261 -22.71 -1.24 -9.63
N TRP A 262 -23.51 -0.20 -9.42
CA TRP A 262 -24.24 0.01 -8.16
C TRP A 262 -25.63 0.55 -8.43
N VAL A 263 -26.65 -0.21 -8.03
CA VAL A 263 -28.06 0.19 -8.11
C VAL A 263 -28.63 0.21 -6.70
N ARG A 264 -29.05 1.39 -6.24
CA ARG A 264 -29.64 1.62 -4.92
C ARG A 264 -31.12 1.97 -5.06
N SER A 265 -31.98 1.34 -4.25
CA SER A 265 -33.39 1.71 -4.08
C SER A 265 -33.59 2.62 -2.87
N ALA A 266 -34.72 3.34 -2.84
CA ALA A 266 -35.19 4.08 -1.66
C ALA A 266 -35.67 3.17 -0.53
N ASP A 267 -35.89 1.87 -0.79
CA ASP A 267 -36.34 0.93 0.24
C ASP A 267 -35.27 0.68 1.31
N VAL A 268 -35.67 0.72 2.58
CA VAL A 268 -34.77 0.62 3.74
C VAL A 268 -35.11 -0.59 4.61
N SER A 269 -34.07 -1.28 5.08
CA SER A 269 -34.15 -2.27 6.16
C SER A 269 -33.28 -1.85 7.34
N THR A 270 -33.66 -2.26 8.54
CA THR A 270 -32.86 -2.08 9.76
C THR A 270 -32.07 -3.33 10.11
N LEU A 271 -30.98 -3.15 10.87
CA LEU A 271 -30.16 -4.24 11.41
C LEU A 271 -30.24 -4.21 12.94
N ASP A 272 -30.63 -5.33 13.55
CA ASP A 272 -30.58 -5.51 15.00
C ASP A 272 -29.24 -6.15 15.40
N PRO A 273 -28.41 -5.48 16.22
CA PRO A 273 -27.15 -6.06 16.70
C PRO A 273 -27.31 -7.43 17.36
N LYS A 274 -28.43 -7.69 18.05
CA LYS A 274 -28.64 -8.96 18.75
C LYS A 274 -29.01 -10.11 17.80
N GLY A 275 -29.74 -9.81 16.74
CA GLY A 275 -30.25 -10.81 15.79
C GLY A 275 -29.42 -10.97 14.52
N PHE A 276 -28.63 -9.98 14.13
CA PHE A 276 -27.89 -9.99 12.88
C PHE A 276 -26.70 -10.94 12.89
N ARG A 277 -26.56 -11.73 11.82
CA ARG A 277 -25.43 -12.65 11.62
C ARG A 277 -24.95 -12.74 10.17
N PHE A 278 -23.68 -13.06 10.00
CA PHE A 278 -23.14 -13.53 8.73
C PHE A 278 -23.11 -15.06 8.74
N ASP A 279 -23.42 -15.68 7.60
CA ASP A 279 -23.33 -17.12 7.36
C ASP A 279 -22.55 -17.39 6.06
N THR A 280 -21.90 -18.55 5.93
CA THR A 280 -21.13 -18.90 4.71
C THR A 280 -21.10 -20.41 4.42
N ASN A 281 -20.85 -20.76 3.15
CA ASN A 281 -20.53 -22.13 2.73
C ASN A 281 -19.07 -22.54 3.04
N MET A 282 -18.13 -21.60 3.26
CA MET A 282 -16.73 -21.87 3.61
C MET A 282 -16.46 -21.83 5.13
N LYS A 283 -17.10 -22.71 5.91
CA LYS A 283 -17.03 -22.67 7.39
C LYS A 283 -15.64 -22.97 7.98
N SER A 284 -14.77 -23.66 7.24
CA SER A 284 -13.40 -24.00 7.65
C SER A 284 -12.38 -22.91 7.30
N CYS A 285 -12.76 -21.89 6.53
CA CYS A 285 -11.84 -20.84 6.11
C CYS A 285 -11.70 -19.76 7.19
N ASP A 286 -10.55 -19.73 7.83
CA ASP A 286 -10.25 -18.81 8.93
C ASP A 286 -10.27 -17.34 8.50
N VAL A 287 -9.77 -17.03 7.30
CA VAL A 287 -9.83 -15.69 6.70
C VAL A 287 -11.25 -15.17 6.67
N LEU A 288 -12.19 -15.97 6.13
CA LEU A 288 -13.57 -15.55 5.96
C LEU A 288 -14.32 -15.50 7.30
N VAL A 289 -14.12 -16.51 8.16
CA VAL A 289 -14.78 -16.57 9.47
C VAL A 289 -14.37 -15.38 10.35
N ASN A 290 -13.07 -15.08 10.42
CA ASN A 290 -12.59 -13.92 11.17
C ASN A 290 -12.94 -12.59 10.47
N GLY A 291 -12.98 -12.57 9.13
CA GLY A 291 -13.47 -11.43 8.35
C GLY A 291 -14.92 -11.09 8.70
N MET A 292 -15.82 -12.07 8.69
CA MET A 292 -17.23 -11.91 9.06
C MET A 292 -17.37 -11.35 10.48
N LYS A 293 -16.62 -11.90 11.44
CA LYS A 293 -16.61 -11.39 12.83
C LYS A 293 -16.16 -9.93 12.88
N ARG A 294 -15.01 -9.62 12.27
CA ARG A 294 -14.44 -8.26 12.22
C ARG A 294 -15.42 -7.26 11.62
N TYR A 295 -16.05 -7.58 10.49
CA TYR A 295 -17.00 -6.66 9.85
C TYR A 295 -18.30 -6.51 10.63
N ARG A 296 -18.75 -7.57 11.31
CA ARG A 296 -19.87 -7.45 12.25
C ARG A 296 -19.54 -6.45 13.36
N ASP A 297 -18.34 -6.56 13.94
CA ASP A 297 -17.89 -5.65 15.00
C ASP A 297 -17.79 -4.20 14.48
N ILE A 298 -17.26 -4.00 13.26
CA ILE A 298 -17.20 -2.67 12.60
C ILE A 298 -18.59 -2.08 12.38
N ILE A 299 -19.56 -2.86 11.91
CA ILE A 299 -20.94 -2.39 11.65
C ILE A 299 -21.59 -1.90 12.94
N PHE A 300 -21.35 -2.61 14.05
CA PHE A 300 -21.97 -2.34 15.35
C PHE A 300 -21.01 -1.71 16.37
N LEU A 301 -20.04 -0.89 15.95
CA LEU A 301 -19.12 -0.20 16.86
C LEU A 301 -19.86 0.71 17.87
N ASP A 302 -20.90 1.42 17.42
CA ASP A 302 -21.58 2.47 18.21
C ASP A 302 -23.02 2.10 18.56
N GLN A 303 -23.16 1.00 19.29
CA GLN A 303 -24.47 0.56 19.77
C GLN A 303 -25.02 1.58 20.78
N ARG A 304 -25.96 2.41 20.33
CA ARG A 304 -26.76 3.29 21.18
C ARG A 304 -28.18 2.75 21.30
N SER A 305 -28.89 3.14 22.37
CA SER A 305 -30.28 2.73 22.58
C SER A 305 -31.16 3.21 21.42
N VAL A 306 -31.83 2.27 20.75
CA VAL A 306 -32.66 2.51 19.56
C VAL A 306 -34.10 2.80 19.98
N LYS A 307 -34.75 3.78 19.33
CA LYS A 307 -36.21 3.96 19.41
C LYS A 307 -36.88 2.96 18.45
N SER A 308 -38.02 2.38 18.84
CA SER A 308 -38.74 1.35 18.06
C SER A 308 -38.82 1.67 16.56
N SER A 309 -38.34 0.76 15.71
CA SER A 309 -38.36 0.92 14.25
C SER A 309 -39.62 0.34 13.60
N GLN A 310 -40.06 0.97 12.50
CA GLN A 310 -41.13 0.46 11.63
C GLN A 310 -40.60 -0.22 10.34
N HIS A 311 -39.29 -0.18 10.08
CA HIS A 311 -38.68 -0.77 8.89
C HIS A 311 -38.51 -2.30 9.02
N PRO A 312 -38.55 -3.06 7.90
CA PRO A 312 -38.24 -4.49 7.92
C PRO A 312 -36.81 -4.74 8.42
N VAL A 313 -36.58 -5.89 9.05
CA VAL A 313 -35.28 -6.24 9.64
C VAL A 313 -34.49 -7.16 8.72
N LEU A 314 -33.29 -6.74 8.34
CA LEU A 314 -32.29 -7.59 7.70
C LEU A 314 -31.63 -8.48 8.77
N LYS A 315 -31.91 -9.77 8.75
CA LYS A 315 -31.49 -10.73 9.80
C LYS A 315 -30.14 -11.37 9.49
N SER A 316 -29.81 -11.56 8.22
CA SER A 316 -28.58 -12.26 7.85
C SER A 316 -28.06 -11.90 6.48
N VAL A 317 -26.75 -12.06 6.31
CA VAL A 317 -26.08 -12.03 5.01
C VAL A 317 -25.41 -13.39 4.79
N PHE A 318 -25.79 -14.09 3.72
CA PHE A 318 -25.17 -15.35 3.33
C PHE A 318 -24.07 -15.12 2.29
N ILE A 319 -22.88 -15.67 2.53
CA ILE A 319 -21.70 -15.53 1.69
C ILE A 319 -21.41 -16.85 0.99
N ASP A 320 -21.58 -16.87 -0.32
CA ASP A 320 -21.46 -18.02 -1.20
C ASP A 320 -20.18 -17.91 -2.05
N VAL A 321 -19.16 -18.69 -1.71
CA VAL A 321 -17.87 -18.69 -2.42
C VAL A 321 -17.76 -19.94 -3.28
N GLN A 322 -17.37 -19.79 -4.55
CA GLN A 322 -17.29 -20.90 -5.49
C GLN A 322 -16.09 -21.82 -5.21
N HIS A 323 -14.89 -21.25 -5.05
CA HIS A 323 -13.66 -22.01 -4.80
C HIS A 323 -13.45 -22.29 -3.32
N ILE A 324 -14.24 -23.23 -2.77
CA ILE A 324 -14.31 -23.50 -1.32
C ILE A 324 -13.01 -24.03 -0.67
N ASN A 325 -12.03 -24.47 -1.49
CA ASN A 325 -10.77 -25.03 -0.99
C ASN A 325 -9.62 -24.02 -0.99
N ASP A 326 -9.83 -22.78 -1.44
CA ASP A 326 -8.79 -21.75 -1.51
C ASP A 326 -8.96 -20.72 -0.38
N CYS A 327 -8.20 -20.90 0.69
CA CYS A 327 -8.18 -20.02 1.87
C CYS A 327 -6.75 -19.81 2.42
N ASP A 328 -5.74 -20.05 1.58
CA ASP A 328 -4.33 -19.93 1.97
C ASP A 328 -3.88 -18.45 1.84
N PHE A 329 -2.78 -18.19 1.13
CA PHE A 329 -2.29 -16.83 0.87
C PHE A 329 -2.82 -16.27 -0.45
N PRO A 330 -3.12 -14.96 -0.52
CA PRO A 330 -3.51 -14.33 -1.76
C PRO A 330 -2.36 -14.39 -2.78
N LYS A 331 -2.67 -14.72 -4.03
CA LYS A 331 -1.71 -14.80 -5.13
C LYS A 331 -1.92 -13.64 -6.11
N HIS A 332 -0.91 -13.37 -6.93
CA HIS A 332 -1.08 -12.40 -8.01
C HIS A 332 -2.19 -12.87 -8.96
N GLU A 333 -3.00 -11.93 -9.42
CA GLU A 333 -4.11 -12.16 -10.36
C GLU A 333 -5.28 -13.03 -9.89
N GLU A 334 -5.34 -13.37 -8.60
CA GLU A 334 -6.53 -14.04 -8.06
C GLU A 334 -7.78 -13.17 -8.18
N ASP A 335 -8.92 -13.84 -8.38
CA ASP A 335 -10.19 -13.18 -8.63
C ASP A 335 -10.72 -12.51 -7.35
N GLU A 336 -10.90 -11.19 -7.40
CA GLU A 336 -11.44 -10.37 -6.32
C GLU A 336 -12.87 -9.87 -6.62
N SER A 337 -13.53 -10.45 -7.61
CA SER A 337 -14.89 -10.08 -8.03
C SER A 337 -15.96 -10.58 -7.07
N TYR A 338 -17.04 -9.83 -6.97
CA TYR A 338 -18.20 -10.22 -6.17
C TYR A 338 -19.50 -9.59 -6.67
N THR A 339 -20.61 -10.20 -6.25
CA THR A 339 -21.94 -9.59 -6.31
C THR A 339 -22.50 -9.47 -4.90
N LEU A 340 -23.25 -8.41 -4.63
CA LEU A 340 -23.94 -8.15 -3.37
C LEU A 340 -25.38 -7.75 -3.66
N ASN A 341 -26.32 -8.54 -3.15
CA ASN A 341 -27.76 -8.31 -3.30
C ASN A 341 -28.43 -8.20 -1.93
N ILE A 342 -28.95 -7.01 -1.63
CA ILE A 342 -29.71 -6.69 -0.41
C ILE A 342 -31.16 -6.50 -0.81
N THR A 343 -32.06 -7.31 -0.23
CA THR A 343 -33.49 -7.28 -0.53
C THR A 343 -34.32 -7.14 0.76
N LEU A 344 -35.61 -6.82 0.62
CA LEU A 344 -36.53 -6.65 1.75
C LEU A 344 -37.01 -7.96 2.40
N ASN A 345 -36.57 -9.12 1.91
CA ASN A 345 -37.01 -10.43 2.42
C ASN A 345 -36.37 -10.83 3.76
N GLY A 346 -35.57 -9.94 4.36
CA GLY A 346 -34.86 -10.16 5.62
C GLY A 346 -33.52 -10.90 5.47
N SER A 347 -33.06 -11.15 4.24
CA SER A 347 -31.73 -11.71 3.96
C SER A 347 -31.05 -11.02 2.77
N ALA A 348 -29.72 -10.93 2.84
CA ALA A 348 -28.88 -10.50 1.73
C ALA A 348 -27.94 -11.63 1.30
N LYS A 349 -27.45 -11.57 0.07
CA LYS A 349 -26.52 -12.57 -0.48
C LYS A 349 -25.27 -11.89 -1.06
N ILE A 350 -24.11 -12.41 -0.70
CA ILE A 350 -22.82 -12.13 -1.34
C ILE A 350 -22.44 -13.39 -2.13
N THR A 351 -22.01 -13.22 -3.39
CA THR A 351 -21.44 -14.30 -4.18
C THR A 351 -20.07 -13.88 -4.72
N SER A 352 -19.06 -14.74 -4.63
CA SER A 352 -17.71 -14.48 -5.17
C SER A 352 -17.06 -15.76 -5.69
N VAL A 353 -16.05 -15.61 -6.54
CA VAL A 353 -15.26 -16.74 -7.06
C VAL A 353 -14.35 -17.29 -5.96
N THR A 354 -13.59 -16.40 -5.30
CA THR A 354 -12.66 -16.75 -4.22
C THR A 354 -13.04 -16.08 -2.90
N VAL A 355 -12.34 -16.46 -1.81
CA VAL A 355 -12.47 -15.78 -0.50
C VAL A 355 -12.10 -14.29 -0.57
N TRP A 356 -11.24 -13.89 -1.51
CA TRP A 356 -10.79 -12.50 -1.62
C TRP A 356 -11.91 -11.57 -2.06
N GLY A 357 -12.69 -11.97 -3.07
CA GLY A 357 -13.91 -11.26 -3.47
C GLY A 357 -14.91 -11.12 -2.33
N ALA A 358 -15.07 -12.16 -1.50
CA ALA A 358 -15.92 -12.11 -0.31
C ALA A 358 -15.42 -11.07 0.72
N LEU A 359 -14.11 -10.95 0.94
CA LEU A 359 -13.56 -9.90 1.80
C LEU A 359 -13.83 -8.49 1.25
N ARG A 360 -13.75 -8.29 -0.07
CA ARG A 360 -14.06 -6.99 -0.71
C ARG A 360 -15.55 -6.65 -0.58
N ALA A 361 -16.41 -7.66 -0.73
CA ALA A 361 -17.85 -7.53 -0.54
C ALA A 361 -18.23 -7.16 0.90
N LEU A 362 -17.55 -7.75 1.89
CA LEU A 362 -17.78 -7.42 3.30
C LEU A 362 -17.42 -5.98 3.63
N GLU A 363 -16.31 -5.45 3.09
CA GLU A 363 -15.99 -4.02 3.20
C GLU A 363 -17.12 -3.16 2.62
N THR A 364 -17.51 -3.44 1.37
CA THR A 364 -18.57 -2.67 0.70
C THR A 364 -19.89 -2.74 1.47
N PHE A 365 -20.30 -3.92 1.95
CA PHE A 365 -21.50 -4.07 2.79
C PHE A 365 -21.41 -3.21 4.06
N SER A 366 -20.25 -3.19 4.73
CA SER A 366 -20.04 -2.36 5.92
C SER A 366 -20.17 -0.85 5.66
N GLN A 367 -19.89 -0.40 4.43
CA GLN A 367 -20.00 1.00 4.03
C GLN A 367 -21.42 1.39 3.62
N LEU A 368 -22.22 0.43 3.13
CA LEU A 368 -23.64 0.63 2.82
C LEU A 368 -24.50 0.75 4.08
N VAL A 369 -24.07 0.15 5.19
CA VAL A 369 -24.74 0.28 6.49
C VAL A 369 -24.42 1.64 7.10
N TYR A 370 -25.45 2.35 7.53
CA TYR A 370 -25.32 3.66 8.17
C TYR A 370 -26.21 3.75 9.40
N GLN A 371 -25.91 4.70 10.28
CA GLN A 371 -26.77 5.03 11.41
C GLN A 371 -27.53 6.31 11.11
N ASN A 372 -28.85 6.28 11.27
CA ASN A 372 -29.67 7.47 11.17
C ASN A 372 -29.36 8.41 12.34
N GLU A 373 -29.06 9.68 12.06
CA GLU A 373 -28.65 10.64 13.10
C GLU A 373 -29.77 10.93 14.12
N ILE A 374 -31.04 10.87 13.71
CA ILE A 374 -32.19 11.23 14.53
C ILE A 374 -32.73 10.00 15.27
N THR A 375 -33.03 8.92 14.55
CA THR A 375 -33.65 7.72 15.13
C THR A 375 -32.63 6.81 15.81
N LYS A 376 -31.34 6.99 15.50
CA LYS A 376 -30.22 6.10 15.90
C LYS A 376 -30.34 4.67 15.39
N GLU A 377 -31.28 4.42 14.49
CA GLU A 377 -31.43 3.13 13.81
C GLU A 377 -30.24 2.86 12.90
N ILE A 378 -29.79 1.60 12.90
CA ILE A 378 -28.79 1.11 11.96
C ILE A 378 -29.54 0.56 10.76
N SER A 379 -29.29 1.16 9.61
CA SER A 379 -30.10 0.99 8.40
C SER A 379 -29.23 0.70 7.19
N VAL A 380 -29.84 0.04 6.20
CA VAL A 380 -29.25 -0.23 4.90
C VAL A 380 -30.33 -0.16 3.83
N ASN A 381 -29.98 0.36 2.65
CA ASN A 381 -30.88 0.40 1.51
C ASN A 381 -30.84 -0.91 0.71
N SER A 382 -31.97 -1.30 0.13
CA SER A 382 -32.01 -2.34 -0.89
C SER A 382 -31.07 -1.96 -2.04
N THR A 383 -30.13 -2.86 -2.34
CA THR A 383 -28.97 -2.56 -3.18
C THR A 383 -28.59 -3.79 -4.00
N GLN A 384 -28.24 -3.57 -5.27
CA GLN A 384 -27.59 -4.56 -6.13
C GLN A 384 -26.23 -4.01 -6.57
N ILE A 385 -25.18 -4.79 -6.36
CA ILE A 385 -23.81 -4.46 -6.75
C ILE A 385 -23.20 -5.64 -7.50
N THR A 386 -22.52 -5.31 -8.59
CA THR A 386 -21.56 -6.19 -9.28
C THR A 386 -20.24 -5.43 -9.31
N ASP A 387 -19.17 -6.01 -8.79
CA ASP A 387 -17.93 -5.28 -8.57
C ASP A 387 -16.69 -6.16 -8.75
N PHE A 388 -15.62 -5.52 -9.20
CA PHE A 388 -14.31 -6.11 -9.45
C PHE A 388 -13.27 -4.99 -9.61
N PRO A 389 -11.98 -5.25 -9.32
CA PRO A 389 -10.95 -4.23 -9.48
C PRO A 389 -10.64 -3.97 -10.97
N ARG A 390 -10.43 -2.70 -11.34
CA ARG A 390 -9.88 -2.30 -12.64
C ARG A 390 -8.44 -2.80 -12.83
N TYR A 391 -7.62 -2.76 -11.77
CA TYR A 391 -6.25 -3.25 -11.79
C TYR A 391 -6.00 -4.29 -10.68
N LYS A 392 -5.28 -5.36 -11.03
CA LYS A 392 -4.99 -6.49 -10.13
C LYS A 392 -3.84 -6.19 -9.15
N PHE A 393 -2.95 -5.26 -9.48
CA PHE A 393 -1.84 -4.86 -8.60
C PHE A 393 -2.13 -3.49 -7.97
N ARG A 394 -2.47 -3.47 -6.69
CA ARG A 394 -2.80 -2.25 -5.95
C ARG A 394 -1.95 -2.20 -4.71
N ALA A 395 -0.84 -1.49 -4.81
CA ALA A 395 0.21 -1.48 -3.81
C ALA A 395 0.25 -0.20 -2.98
N MET A 396 0.67 -0.38 -1.74
CA MET A 396 1.16 0.69 -0.89
C MET A 396 2.58 0.35 -0.48
N HIS A 397 3.51 1.19 -0.91
CA HIS A 397 4.91 1.18 -0.49
C HIS A 397 5.07 1.96 0.81
N LEU A 398 5.73 1.34 1.79
CA LEU A 398 6.08 1.97 3.05
C LEU A 398 7.54 1.70 3.38
N ASP A 399 8.30 2.79 3.46
CA ASP A 399 9.66 2.80 3.97
C ASP A 399 9.64 2.77 5.50
N THR A 400 10.41 1.84 6.05
CA THR A 400 10.59 1.66 7.49
C THR A 400 12.05 1.65 7.93
N ALA A 401 12.95 2.03 7.02
CA ALA A 401 14.39 2.08 7.23
C ALA A 401 14.86 3.49 7.53
N ARG A 402 14.37 4.52 6.81
CA ARG A 402 14.71 5.92 7.11
C ARG A 402 14.16 6.31 8.48
N HIS A 403 12.93 5.93 8.82
CA HIS A 403 12.43 5.91 10.20
C HIS A 403 11.78 4.57 10.53
N PHE A 404 12.05 4.05 11.73
CA PHE A 404 11.39 2.83 12.21
C PHE A 404 9.89 3.08 12.45
N VAL A 405 9.03 2.25 11.86
CA VAL A 405 7.58 2.32 12.03
C VAL A 405 7.11 1.21 12.97
N PRO A 406 6.57 1.52 14.16
CA PRO A 406 6.15 0.48 15.09
C PRO A 406 5.13 -0.48 14.47
N LYS A 407 5.24 -1.78 14.74
CA LYS A 407 4.32 -2.83 14.24
C LYS A 407 2.85 -2.43 14.35
N LYS A 408 2.41 -1.87 15.48
CA LYS A 408 1.02 -1.42 15.67
C LYS A 408 0.54 -0.42 14.60
N VAL A 409 1.44 0.44 14.12
CA VAL A 409 1.17 1.43 13.07
C VAL A 409 1.10 0.74 11.71
N ILE A 410 1.97 -0.25 11.44
CA ILE A 410 1.89 -1.09 10.24
C ILE A 410 0.56 -1.85 10.21
N LEU A 411 0.13 -2.45 11.33
CA LEU A 411 -1.15 -3.16 11.41
C LEU A 411 -2.34 -2.21 11.16
N ALA A 412 -2.34 -1.02 11.74
CA ALA A 412 -3.36 -0.01 11.48
C ALA A 412 -3.35 0.43 9.99
N ASN A 413 -2.18 0.53 9.37
CA ASN A 413 -2.08 0.80 7.94
C ASN A 413 -2.68 -0.33 7.09
N LEU A 414 -2.44 -1.60 7.46
CA LEU A 414 -3.03 -2.76 6.78
C LEU A 414 -4.57 -2.79 6.91
N ASP A 415 -5.12 -2.35 8.03
CA ASP A 415 -6.57 -2.13 8.18
C ASP A 415 -7.07 -1.07 7.21
N ALA A 416 -6.41 0.10 7.16
CA ALA A 416 -6.77 1.17 6.25
C ALA A 416 -6.63 0.75 4.76
N MET A 417 -5.60 -0.01 4.42
CA MET A 417 -5.43 -0.63 3.10
C MET A 417 -6.62 -1.54 2.76
N ALA A 418 -7.08 -2.38 3.69
CA ALA A 418 -8.24 -3.25 3.50
C ALA A 418 -9.53 -2.45 3.28
N TYR A 419 -9.74 -1.38 4.04
CA TYR A 419 -10.90 -0.48 3.90
C TYR A 419 -10.93 0.24 2.55
N ASN A 420 -9.77 0.38 1.91
CA ASN A 420 -9.57 0.99 0.60
C ASN A 420 -9.32 -0.04 -0.52
N LYS A 421 -9.43 -1.34 -0.22
CA LYS A 421 -9.25 -2.45 -1.18
C LYS A 421 -7.86 -2.53 -1.84
N PHE A 422 -6.81 -2.00 -1.21
CA PHE A 422 -5.42 -2.34 -1.58
C PHE A 422 -5.14 -3.83 -1.32
N ASN A 423 -4.25 -4.44 -2.10
CA ASN A 423 -3.96 -5.88 -2.02
C ASN A 423 -2.45 -6.22 -2.02
N VAL A 424 -1.57 -5.22 -2.02
CA VAL A 424 -0.12 -5.38 -1.89
C VAL A 424 0.41 -4.38 -0.88
N PHE A 425 1.14 -4.88 0.11
CA PHE A 425 1.99 -4.12 1.01
C PHE A 425 3.44 -4.30 0.53
N HIS A 426 3.95 -3.29 -0.16
CA HIS A 426 5.34 -3.24 -0.59
C HIS A 426 6.16 -2.67 0.56
N TRP A 427 6.97 -3.52 1.19
CA TRP A 427 7.65 -3.19 2.43
C TRP A 427 9.12 -2.92 2.17
N HIS A 428 9.45 -1.64 2.06
CA HIS A 428 10.82 -1.15 2.02
C HIS A 428 11.39 -1.18 3.45
N ILE A 429 12.00 -2.31 3.75
CA ILE A 429 12.35 -2.71 5.12
C ILE A 429 13.78 -2.34 5.49
N ILE A 430 14.65 -2.07 4.51
CA ILE A 430 16.07 -1.76 4.72
C ILE A 430 16.51 -0.64 3.79
N ASP A 431 17.47 0.17 4.24
CA ASP A 431 18.12 1.22 3.45
C ASP A 431 19.46 1.60 4.11
N ASP A 432 20.09 2.69 3.70
CA ASP A 432 21.32 3.22 4.27
C ASP A 432 21.22 3.43 5.79
N GLN A 433 20.12 4.04 6.23
CA GLN A 433 19.98 4.54 7.60
C GLN A 433 19.76 3.41 8.61
N SER A 434 19.07 2.32 8.24
CA SER A 434 18.92 1.19 9.14
C SER A 434 18.61 -0.15 8.48
N PHE A 435 19.00 -1.22 9.19
CA PHE A 435 18.63 -2.61 8.93
C PHE A 435 17.79 -3.14 10.11
N PRO A 436 16.47 -2.86 10.15
CA PRO A 436 15.60 -3.26 11.25
C PRO A 436 15.13 -4.72 11.19
N PHE A 437 15.32 -5.43 10.08
CA PHE A 437 14.96 -6.85 9.98
C PHE A 437 15.86 -7.74 10.87
N GLU A 438 15.26 -8.63 11.65
CA GLU A 438 15.99 -9.65 12.42
C GLU A 438 16.48 -10.77 11.49
N SER A 439 17.75 -10.73 11.08
CA SER A 439 18.36 -11.81 10.29
C SER A 439 18.92 -12.90 11.22
N ILE A 440 18.36 -14.11 11.13
CA ILE A 440 18.89 -15.34 11.70
C ILE A 440 20.18 -15.73 10.97
N ARG A 441 20.22 -15.55 9.64
CA ARG A 441 21.37 -15.93 8.82
C ARG A 441 22.59 -15.05 9.08
N TYR A 442 22.36 -13.75 9.27
CA TYR A 442 23.39 -12.74 9.51
C TYR A 442 23.03 -11.85 10.72
N PRO A 443 23.13 -12.35 11.97
CA PRO A 443 22.71 -11.61 13.16
C PRO A 443 23.45 -10.27 13.38
N GLU A 444 24.65 -10.14 12.80
CA GLU A 444 25.41 -8.90 12.85
C GLU A 444 24.75 -7.77 12.02
N LEU A 445 23.94 -8.07 11.00
CA LEU A 445 23.14 -7.06 10.27
C LEU A 445 22.19 -6.35 11.24
N THR A 446 21.43 -7.12 12.00
CA THR A 446 20.47 -6.57 12.97
C THR A 446 21.21 -5.82 14.10
N LYS A 447 22.29 -6.42 14.62
CA LYS A 447 23.03 -5.85 15.76
C LYS A 447 23.74 -4.53 15.44
N LYS A 448 24.25 -4.36 14.21
CA LYS A 448 25.03 -3.17 13.81
C LYS A 448 24.29 -2.23 12.87
N GLY A 449 23.28 -2.73 12.16
CA GLY A 449 22.50 -1.97 11.18
C GLY A 449 21.20 -1.39 11.75
N ALA A 450 20.58 -2.00 12.76
CA ALA A 450 19.38 -1.42 13.37
C ALA A 450 19.70 -0.13 14.16
N TYR A 451 18.73 0.78 14.28
CA TYR A 451 18.89 2.00 15.08
C TYR A 451 19.15 1.72 16.57
N SER A 452 18.47 0.71 17.12
CA SER A 452 18.68 0.22 18.49
C SER A 452 18.10 -1.19 18.62
N PRO A 453 18.39 -1.93 19.70
CA PRO A 453 17.73 -3.21 19.97
C PRO A 453 16.20 -3.14 20.09
N LYS A 454 15.60 -1.95 20.24
CA LYS A 454 14.15 -1.75 20.26
C LYS A 454 13.54 -1.44 18.88
N HIS A 455 14.38 -1.11 17.89
CA HIS A 455 13.98 -0.75 16.53
C HIS A 455 14.27 -1.91 15.58
N VAL A 456 13.72 -3.08 15.92
CA VAL A 456 13.92 -4.34 15.20
C VAL A 456 12.55 -4.98 14.97
N TYR A 457 12.33 -5.48 13.77
CA TYR A 457 11.24 -6.40 13.46
C TYR A 457 11.75 -7.83 13.68
N THR A 458 11.32 -8.43 14.79
CA THR A 458 11.67 -9.82 15.07
C THR A 458 11.02 -10.75 14.03
N GLN A 459 11.51 -11.98 13.93
CA GLN A 459 10.91 -13.03 13.10
C GLN A 459 9.43 -13.24 13.44
N LYS A 460 9.08 -13.10 14.73
CA LYS A 460 7.70 -13.11 15.18
C LYS A 460 6.91 -11.90 14.67
N ASP A 461 7.49 -10.71 14.69
CA ASP A 461 6.81 -9.51 14.19
C ASP A 461 6.53 -9.60 12.69
N VAL A 462 7.50 -10.07 11.91
CA VAL A 462 7.35 -10.30 10.47
C VAL A 462 6.26 -11.33 10.20
N SER A 463 6.29 -12.48 10.89
CA SER A 463 5.26 -13.51 10.76
C SER A 463 3.86 -12.99 11.13
N ASP A 464 3.73 -12.25 12.24
CA ASP A 464 2.47 -11.66 12.67
C ASP A 464 1.96 -10.62 11.63
N ILE A 465 2.83 -9.82 11.02
CA ILE A 465 2.47 -8.83 9.97
C ILE A 465 2.00 -9.54 8.69
N ILE A 466 2.71 -10.58 8.26
CA ILE A 466 2.35 -11.39 7.09
C ILE A 466 0.98 -12.04 7.29
N GLU A 467 0.76 -12.65 8.46
CA GLU A 467 -0.53 -13.28 8.78
C GLU A 467 -1.66 -12.25 8.88
N TYR A 468 -1.40 -11.10 9.51
CA TYR A 468 -2.37 -10.01 9.57
C TYR A 468 -2.76 -9.48 8.19
N SER A 469 -1.81 -9.46 7.25
CA SER A 469 -2.01 -9.10 5.85
C SER A 469 -2.84 -10.15 5.11
N ARG A 470 -2.54 -11.45 5.30
CA ARG A 470 -3.32 -12.57 4.72
C ARG A 470 -4.79 -12.50 5.12
N MET A 471 -5.07 -12.22 6.40
CA MET A 471 -6.43 -12.08 6.95
C MET A 471 -7.23 -10.90 6.37
N ARG A 472 -6.59 -10.07 5.54
CA ARG A 472 -7.15 -8.93 4.80
C ARG A 472 -7.04 -9.07 3.28
N GLY A 473 -6.53 -10.22 2.80
CA GLY A 473 -6.25 -10.43 1.37
C GLY A 473 -5.19 -9.47 0.85
N ILE A 474 -4.17 -9.17 1.65
CA ILE A 474 -3.04 -8.30 1.28
C ILE A 474 -1.79 -9.19 1.18
N ARG A 475 -1.12 -9.12 0.03
CA ARG A 475 0.19 -9.72 -0.19
C ARG A 475 1.26 -8.83 0.40
N VAL A 476 2.27 -9.39 1.04
CA VAL A 476 3.49 -8.64 1.40
C VAL A 476 4.51 -8.85 0.30
N ILE A 477 5.24 -7.81 -0.09
CA ILE A 477 6.40 -7.90 -0.99
C ILE A 477 7.53 -7.14 -0.29
N PRO A 478 8.58 -7.81 0.21
CA PRO A 478 9.72 -7.11 0.77
C PRO A 478 10.55 -6.48 -0.36
N GLU A 479 11.17 -5.36 -0.04
CA GLU A 479 12.23 -4.76 -0.85
C GLU A 479 13.58 -4.93 -0.17
N ILE A 480 14.57 -5.38 -0.93
CA ILE A 480 15.98 -5.44 -0.55
C ILE A 480 16.71 -4.61 -1.59
N ASP A 481 16.76 -3.31 -1.35
CA ASP A 481 17.36 -2.37 -2.28
C ASP A 481 18.88 -2.60 -2.39
N SER A 482 19.36 -2.74 -3.61
CA SER A 482 20.79 -2.88 -3.94
C SER A 482 21.04 -2.56 -5.41
N PRO A 483 22.23 -2.08 -5.83
CA PRO A 483 23.48 -1.98 -5.06
C PRO A 483 23.63 -0.67 -4.27
N GLY A 484 22.74 0.32 -4.49
CA GLY A 484 22.62 1.51 -3.65
C GLY A 484 21.96 1.18 -2.31
N HIS A 485 21.70 2.18 -1.47
CA HIS A 485 20.85 2.04 -0.28
C HIS A 485 21.24 0.90 0.69
N THR A 486 22.53 0.58 0.77
CA THR A 486 23.04 -0.63 1.47
C THR A 486 23.98 -0.32 2.62
N HIS A 487 24.07 0.94 3.05
CA HIS A 487 24.99 1.36 4.11
C HIS A 487 24.79 0.64 5.44
N ALA A 488 23.54 0.34 5.80
CA ALA A 488 23.25 -0.43 7.00
C ALA A 488 23.80 -1.86 6.94
N MET A 489 23.82 -2.48 5.75
CA MET A 489 24.47 -3.78 5.55
C MET A 489 25.99 -3.67 5.72
N ALA A 490 26.58 -2.61 5.15
CA ALA A 490 28.01 -2.36 5.19
C ALA A 490 28.56 -2.10 6.60
N ARG A 491 27.75 -1.57 7.52
CA ARG A 491 28.14 -1.47 8.95
C ARG A 491 28.46 -2.84 9.57
N ALA A 492 27.80 -3.89 9.12
CA ALA A 492 28.04 -5.26 9.58
C ALA A 492 29.12 -5.98 8.77
N PHE A 493 29.10 -5.81 7.44
CA PHE A 493 30.01 -6.43 6.47
C PHE A 493 30.64 -5.38 5.55
N PRO A 494 31.67 -4.64 6.00
CA PRO A 494 32.22 -3.52 5.25
C PRO A 494 32.84 -3.92 3.90
N GLU A 495 33.23 -5.19 3.75
CA GLU A 495 33.74 -5.78 2.51
C GLU A 495 32.70 -5.87 1.38
N LEU A 496 31.42 -5.67 1.70
CA LEU A 496 30.34 -5.57 0.71
C LEU A 496 30.47 -4.31 -0.14
N LEU A 497 31.02 -3.21 0.39
CA LEU A 497 31.14 -1.95 -0.33
C LEU A 497 32.28 -1.96 -1.35
N THR A 498 32.07 -1.20 -2.41
CA THR A 498 33.14 -0.83 -3.34
C THR A 498 34.01 0.25 -2.70
N PRO A 499 35.34 0.11 -2.68
CA PRO A 499 36.21 1.24 -2.34
C PRO A 499 36.11 2.35 -3.36
N CYS A 500 35.74 3.54 -2.90
CA CYS A 500 35.79 4.75 -3.69
C CYS A 500 37.19 5.36 -3.55
N TYR A 501 37.86 5.64 -4.66
CA TYR A 501 39.22 6.20 -4.66
C TYR A 501 39.17 7.69 -5.05
N GLY A 502 39.89 8.54 -4.31
CA GLY A 502 40.00 9.98 -4.61
C GLY A 502 39.44 10.93 -3.54
N GLN A 503 38.74 10.41 -2.52
CA GLN A 503 38.46 11.13 -1.28
C GLN A 503 39.45 10.66 -0.21
N LYS A 504 40.04 11.58 0.55
CA LYS A 504 41.01 11.22 1.59
C LYS A 504 40.29 10.46 2.71
N ASP A 505 40.86 9.30 3.04
CA ASP A 505 40.65 8.46 4.23
C ASP A 505 39.59 7.34 4.19
N LYS A 506 40.07 6.13 4.56
CA LYS A 506 39.40 4.85 4.87
C LYS A 506 38.51 4.20 3.77
N PRO A 507 39.10 3.52 2.76
CA PRO A 507 38.34 2.62 1.90
C PRO A 507 37.60 1.58 2.76
N TYR A 508 36.38 1.21 2.37
CA TYR A 508 35.51 0.25 3.08
C TYR A 508 34.98 0.71 4.44
N THR A 509 35.10 1.98 4.84
CA THR A 509 34.39 2.46 6.05
C THR A 509 33.13 3.17 5.63
N PRO A 510 31.94 2.56 5.80
CA PRO A 510 30.68 3.21 5.46
C PRO A 510 30.56 4.56 6.20
N HIS A 511 30.42 5.67 5.46
CA HIS A 511 30.23 7.02 6.03
C HIS A 511 28.92 7.71 5.61
N TYR A 512 27.89 7.59 6.44
CA TYR A 512 26.59 8.23 6.25
C TYR A 512 26.52 9.55 7.05
N PRO A 513 25.95 10.64 6.51
CA PRO A 513 25.31 10.74 5.19
C PRO A 513 26.27 11.12 4.04
N ASP A 514 27.53 11.48 4.33
CA ASP A 514 28.38 12.19 3.38
C ASP A 514 28.68 11.43 2.07
N TYR A 515 28.75 10.09 2.10
CA TYR A 515 29.14 9.28 0.94
C TYR A 515 28.12 8.21 0.54
N SER A 516 26.98 8.11 1.22
CA SER A 516 26.08 6.95 1.06
C SER A 516 25.56 6.80 -0.37
N ALA A 517 25.21 7.91 -1.03
CA ALA A 517 24.78 7.92 -2.43
C ALA A 517 25.82 7.32 -3.41
N SER A 518 27.12 7.35 -3.07
CA SER A 518 28.21 6.81 -3.92
C SER A 518 28.73 5.45 -3.43
N GLU A 519 28.47 5.06 -2.18
CA GLU A 519 28.97 3.82 -1.58
C GLU A 519 28.11 2.63 -2.01
N LEU A 520 28.37 2.12 -3.22
CA LEU A 520 27.66 1.00 -3.81
C LEU A 520 28.25 -0.36 -3.45
N LEU A 521 27.41 -1.39 -3.40
CA LEU A 521 27.86 -2.78 -3.31
C LEU A 521 28.88 -3.13 -4.40
N ASN A 522 29.85 -3.97 -4.05
CA ASN A 522 30.96 -4.34 -4.93
C ASN A 522 30.54 -5.40 -5.95
N PRO A 523 30.45 -5.07 -7.25
CA PRO A 523 29.96 -6.00 -8.27
C PRO A 523 30.99 -7.07 -8.64
N LEU A 524 32.26 -6.94 -8.21
CA LEU A 524 33.32 -7.90 -8.53
C LEU A 524 33.48 -8.99 -7.47
N LYS A 525 32.95 -8.79 -6.27
CA LYS A 525 33.09 -9.75 -5.18
C LYS A 525 32.03 -10.82 -5.31
N ASN A 526 32.46 -12.09 -5.44
CA ASN A 526 31.53 -13.21 -5.43
C ASN A 526 30.75 -13.28 -4.10
N PHE A 527 31.38 -12.85 -3.00
CA PHE A 527 30.74 -12.75 -1.70
C PHE A 527 29.46 -11.90 -1.72
N THR A 528 29.42 -10.78 -2.44
CA THR A 528 28.21 -9.93 -2.59
C THR A 528 27.01 -10.74 -3.06
N PHE A 529 27.17 -11.51 -4.14
CA PHE A 529 26.08 -12.29 -4.71
C PHE A 529 25.70 -13.50 -3.86
N VAL A 530 26.66 -14.12 -3.18
CA VAL A 530 26.37 -15.20 -2.23
C VAL A 530 25.60 -14.64 -1.03
N PHE A 531 26.02 -13.49 -0.50
CA PHE A 531 25.36 -12.79 0.60
C PHE A 531 23.91 -12.45 0.27
N LEU A 532 23.66 -11.78 -0.86
CA LEU A 532 22.31 -11.42 -1.30
C LEU A 532 21.44 -12.68 -1.53
N LYS A 533 21.98 -13.73 -2.16
CA LYS A 533 21.25 -14.98 -2.37
C LYS A 533 20.79 -15.63 -1.06
N GLU A 534 21.65 -15.65 -0.05
CA GLU A 534 21.32 -16.20 1.26
C GLU A 534 20.31 -15.33 2.00
N LEU A 535 20.37 -14.00 1.83
CA LEU A 535 19.37 -13.08 2.35
C LEU A 535 18.00 -13.30 1.68
N PHE A 536 17.94 -13.44 0.35
CA PHE A 536 16.70 -13.77 -0.37
C PHE A 536 16.08 -15.09 0.11
N LYS A 537 16.92 -16.11 0.36
CA LYS A 537 16.45 -17.40 0.92
C LYS A 537 15.86 -17.25 2.31
N GLU A 538 16.42 -16.36 3.14
CA GLU A 538 15.90 -16.08 4.47
C GLU A 538 14.54 -15.37 4.40
N PHE A 539 14.42 -14.32 3.58
CA PHE A 539 13.14 -13.64 3.36
C PHE A 539 12.05 -14.57 2.80
N LYS A 540 12.42 -15.65 2.10
CA LYS A 540 11.47 -16.58 1.47
C LYS A 540 10.80 -17.54 2.46
N GLN A 541 11.49 -17.86 3.54
CA GLN A 541 11.04 -18.80 4.56
C GLN A 541 9.80 -18.22 5.24
#